data_AF-A0AAD5JH98-F1
#
_entry.id   AF-A0AAD5JH98-F1
#
_cell.length_a   1.000
_cell.length_b   1.000
_cell.length_c   1.000
_cell.angle_alpha   90.00
_cell.angle_beta   90.00
_cell.angle_gamma   90.00
#
_symmetry.space_group_name_H-M   'P 1'
#
loop_
_entity.id
_entity.type
_entity.pdbx_description
1 polymer ?
#
loop_
_entity_poly.entity_id
_entity_poly.type
_entity_poly.pdbx_seq_one_letter_code
_entity_poly.pdbx_strand_id
1 'polypeptide(L)'
;MTEAQTTTLRADRKKDCKAKSIIYQGLDEPMFELITSSKSSKEVWDTLHKTYKGADKVKRIRLQTLRGEFESLRMKSNESITEFYTRVMVVANQLRRNGETLEDMRISEKIL
;
A
#
# COMPACT_ATOMS: atom_id res chain seq x y z
N MET A 1 38.62 17.97 18.25
CA MET A 1 37.28 18.51 17.90
C MET A 1 37.19 19.91 18.46
N THR A 2 36.86 20.90 17.65
CA THR A 2 36.71 22.30 18.07
C THR A 2 35.36 22.53 18.77
N GLU A 3 35.26 23.50 19.68
CA GLU A 3 34.03 23.80 20.43
C GLU A 3 32.81 23.99 19.52
N ALA A 4 33.01 24.63 18.36
CA ALA A 4 32.00 24.84 17.32
C ALA A 4 31.45 23.52 16.71
N GLN A 5 32.26 22.46 16.60
CA GLN A 5 31.82 21.15 16.10
C GLN A 5 30.92 20.44 17.13
N THR A 6 31.23 20.59 18.42
CA THR A 6 30.46 20.01 19.54
C THR A 6 29.09 20.68 19.73
N THR A 7 29.02 22.00 19.60
CA THR A 7 27.74 22.75 19.72
C THR A 7 26.80 22.43 18.56
N THR A 8 27.34 22.33 17.35
CA THR A 8 26.57 21.95 16.15
C THR A 8 26.00 20.54 16.28
N LEU A 9 26.82 19.56 16.69
CA LEU A 9 26.37 18.18 16.90
C LEU A 9 25.25 18.07 17.95
N ARG A 10 25.32 18.84 19.05
CA ARG A 10 24.25 18.87 20.06
C ARG A 10 22.95 19.45 19.50
N ALA A 11 23.04 20.53 18.72
CA ALA A 11 21.86 21.13 18.10
C ALA A 11 21.19 20.17 17.11
N ASP A 12 21.97 19.43 16.31
CA ASP A 12 21.45 18.46 15.35
C ASP A 12 20.80 17.26 16.04
N ARG A 13 21.39 16.74 17.12
CA ARG A 13 20.75 15.69 17.93
C ARG A 13 19.42 16.15 18.53
N LYS A 14 19.32 17.41 18.97
CA LYS A 14 18.07 17.95 19.52
C LYS A 14 16.98 18.04 18.44
N LYS A 15 17.35 18.44 17.22
CA LYS A 15 16.43 18.47 16.06
C LYS A 15 15.98 17.05 15.68
N ASP A 16 16.90 16.09 15.65
CA ASP A 16 16.61 14.69 15.33
C ASP A 16 15.63 14.08 16.34
N CYS A 17 15.87 14.25 17.65
CA CYS A 17 14.94 13.80 18.68
C CYS A 17 13.55 14.41 18.54
N LYS A 18 13.46 15.71 18.21
CA LYS A 18 12.18 16.39 18.01
C LYS A 18 11.44 15.85 16.79
N ALA A 19 12.14 15.62 15.68
CA ALA A 19 11.58 15.02 14.49
C ALA A 19 11.05 13.59 14.77
N LYS A 20 11.82 12.75 15.48
CA LYS A 20 11.37 11.41 15.88
C LYS A 20 10.10 11.46 16.72
N SER A 21 10.05 12.35 17.70
CA SER A 21 8.87 12.51 18.57
C SER A 21 7.60 12.86 17.79
N ILE A 22 7.69 13.80 16.83
CA ILE A 22 6.57 14.17 15.96
C ILE A 22 6.13 13.00 15.09
N ILE A 23 7.08 12.26 14.50
CA ILE A 23 6.75 11.09 13.67
C ILE A 23 6.03 10.03 14.52
N TYR A 24 6.53 9.71 15.71
CA TYR A 24 5.93 8.70 16.58
C TYR A 24 4.50 9.04 17.03
N GLN A 25 4.16 10.31 17.19
CA GLN A 25 2.78 10.73 17.54
C GLN A 25 1.74 10.39 16.46
N GLY A 26 2.16 10.23 15.21
CA GLY A 26 1.27 9.93 14.08
C GLY A 26 1.20 8.45 13.71
N LEU A 27 1.86 7.56 14.44
CA LEU A 27 1.95 6.13 14.09
C LEU A 27 1.09 5.27 15.02
N ASP A 28 0.53 4.23 14.42
CA ASP A 28 -0.05 3.09 15.13
C ASP A 28 1.04 2.13 15.63
N GLU A 29 0.65 1.29 16.59
CA GLU A 29 1.55 0.39 17.30
C GLU A 29 2.39 -0.53 16.39
N PRO A 30 1.83 -1.14 15.31
CA PRO A 30 2.63 -1.96 14.40
C PRO A 30 3.68 -1.16 13.62
N MET A 31 3.36 0.08 13.26
CA MET A 31 4.27 0.95 12.50
C MET A 31 5.38 1.48 13.39
N PHE A 32 5.08 1.69 14.68
CA PHE A 32 6.07 2.03 15.69
C PHE A 32 7.08 0.89 15.90
N GLU A 33 6.62 -0.36 16.04
CA GLU A 33 7.50 -1.53 16.16
C GLU A 33 8.43 -1.68 14.95
N LEU A 34 7.94 -1.40 13.74
CA LEU A 34 8.74 -1.48 12.51
C LEU A 34 9.94 -0.52 12.50
N ILE A 35 9.83 0.64 13.16
CA ILE A 35 10.85 1.70 13.11
C ILE A 35 11.56 1.91 14.45
N THR A 36 11.21 1.15 15.49
CA THR A 36 11.77 1.35 16.84
C THR A 36 13.28 1.12 16.90
N SER A 37 13.83 0.32 15.97
CA SER A 37 15.28 0.06 15.87
C SER A 37 16.06 1.14 15.12
N SER A 38 15.40 2.15 14.54
CA SER A 38 16.03 3.21 13.75
C SER A 38 16.76 4.25 14.62
N LYS A 39 18.00 4.56 14.26
CA LYS A 39 18.92 5.40 15.04
C LYS A 39 18.74 6.90 14.80
N SER A 40 18.14 7.29 13.67
CA SER A 40 17.88 8.69 13.31
C SER A 40 16.47 8.89 12.77
N SER A 41 15.97 10.12 12.83
CA SER A 41 14.73 10.54 12.16
C SER A 41 14.74 10.25 10.66
N LYS A 42 15.91 10.36 10.02
CA LYS A 42 16.09 10.03 8.60
C LYS A 42 15.86 8.54 8.31
N GLU A 43 16.45 7.66 9.11
CA GLU A 43 16.24 6.21 8.98
C GLU A 43 14.78 5.82 9.21
N VAL A 44 14.13 6.45 10.20
CA VAL A 44 12.69 6.29 10.43
C VAL A 44 11.90 6.66 9.16
N TRP A 45 12.14 7.86 8.62
CA TRP A 45 11.44 8.36 7.44
C TRP A 45 11.68 7.49 6.20
N ASP A 46 12.93 7.09 5.95
CA ASP A 46 13.29 6.23 4.82
C ASP A 46 12.63 4.85 4.91
N THR A 47 12.49 4.30 6.13
CA THR A 47 11.81 3.03 6.38
C THR A 47 10.32 3.15 6.10
N LEU A 48 9.66 4.17 6.67
CA LEU A 48 8.23 4.43 6.41
C LEU A 48 7.98 4.62 4.91
N HIS A 49 8.75 5.48 4.26
CA HIS A 49 8.61 5.73 2.82
C HIS A 49 8.79 4.46 1.99
N LYS A 50 9.77 3.60 2.31
CA LYS A 50 9.94 2.30 1.63
C LYS A 50 8.75 1.37 1.86
N THR A 51 8.26 1.27 3.08
CA THR A 51 7.14 0.39 3.43
C THR A 51 5.86 0.81 2.72
N TYR A 52 5.47 2.09 2.79
CA TYR A 52 4.27 2.58 2.11
C TYR A 52 4.40 2.53 0.59
N LYS A 53 5.57 2.89 0.03
CA LYS A 53 5.82 2.75 -1.41
C LYS A 53 5.78 1.29 -1.87
N GLY A 54 6.24 0.37 -1.03
CA GLY A 54 6.12 -1.08 -1.24
C GLY A 54 4.65 -1.52 -1.25
N ALA A 55 3.87 -1.09 -0.27
CA ALA A 55 2.44 -1.36 -0.19
C ALA A 55 1.68 -0.85 -1.41
N ASP A 56 1.95 0.39 -1.85
CA ASP A 56 1.38 0.97 -3.06
C ASP A 56 1.77 0.18 -4.32
N LYS A 57 3.04 -0.23 -4.43
CA LYS A 57 3.51 -1.03 -5.55
C LYS A 57 2.79 -2.39 -5.60
N VAL A 58 2.66 -3.07 -4.45
CA VAL A 58 1.95 -4.34 -4.34
C VAL A 58 0.48 -4.17 -4.71
N LYS A 59 -0.19 -3.13 -4.20
CA LYS A 59 -1.58 -2.82 -4.53
C LYS A 59 -1.78 -2.60 -6.03
N ARG A 60 -0.89 -1.83 -6.68
CA ARG A 60 -0.95 -1.61 -8.14
C ARG A 60 -0.71 -2.89 -8.93
N ILE A 61 0.25 -3.73 -8.53
CA ILE A 61 0.50 -5.01 -9.19
C ILE A 61 -0.75 -5.89 -9.07
N ARG A 62 -1.33 -5.98 -7.87
CA ARG A 62 -2.56 -6.75 -7.64
C ARG A 62 -3.72 -6.27 -8.51
N LEU A 63 -3.92 -4.94 -8.60
CA LEU A 63 -4.93 -4.36 -9.49
C LEU A 63 -4.69 -4.73 -10.96
N GLN A 64 -3.45 -4.63 -11.44
CA GLN A 64 -3.13 -5.01 -12.81
C GLN A 64 -3.38 -6.49 -13.10
N THR A 65 -3.02 -7.38 -12.17
CA THR A 65 -3.34 -8.81 -12.28
C THR A 65 -4.86 -9.03 -12.36
N LEU A 66 -5.63 -8.40 -11.47
CA LEU A 66 -7.08 -8.53 -11.44
C LEU A 66 -7.76 -8.00 -12.71
N ARG A 67 -7.24 -6.92 -13.31
CA ARG A 67 -7.72 -6.41 -14.61
C ARG A 67 -7.49 -7.44 -15.71
N GLY A 68 -6.30 -8.02 -15.78
CA GLY A 68 -6.00 -9.09 -16.74
C GLY A 68 -6.87 -10.34 -16.52
N GLU A 69 -7.09 -10.74 -15.26
CA GLU A 69 -8.03 -11.81 -14.93
C GLU A 69 -9.45 -11.46 -15.40
N PHE A 70 -9.95 -10.26 -15.10
CA PHE A 70 -11.27 -9.80 -15.53
C PHE A 70 -11.41 -9.78 -17.06
N GLU A 71 -10.44 -9.23 -17.77
CA GLU A 71 -10.44 -9.17 -19.24
C GLU A 71 -10.38 -10.56 -19.87
N SER A 72 -9.59 -11.47 -19.29
CA SER A 72 -9.46 -12.85 -19.78
C SER A 72 -10.65 -13.75 -19.44
N LEU A 73 -11.52 -13.36 -18.50
CA LEU A 73 -12.72 -14.14 -18.16
C LEU A 73 -13.57 -14.39 -19.39
N ARG A 74 -13.98 -15.65 -19.53
CA ARG A 74 -14.87 -16.14 -20.57
C ARG A 74 -15.59 -17.36 -20.02
N MET A 75 -16.85 -17.51 -20.41
CA MET A 75 -17.67 -18.63 -20.02
C MET A 75 -17.08 -19.91 -20.63
N LYS A 76 -16.97 -20.96 -19.83
CA LYS A 76 -16.51 -22.27 -20.32
C LYS A 76 -17.69 -23.03 -20.92
N SER A 77 -17.42 -23.98 -21.82
CA SER A 77 -18.45 -24.78 -22.48
C SER A 77 -19.23 -25.69 -21.53
N ASN A 78 -18.66 -26.04 -20.38
CA ASN A 78 -19.26 -26.91 -19.36
C ASN A 78 -19.69 -26.14 -18.10
N GLU A 79 -19.76 -24.83 -18.17
CA GLU A 79 -20.10 -23.96 -17.04
C GLU A 79 -21.51 -23.41 -17.21
N SER A 80 -22.26 -23.33 -16.11
CA SER A 80 -23.56 -22.66 -16.10
C SER A 80 -23.42 -21.14 -16.04
N ILE A 81 -24.46 -20.42 -16.49
CA ILE A 81 -24.51 -18.95 -16.42
C ILE A 81 -24.30 -18.47 -14.98
N THR A 82 -24.88 -19.15 -13.99
CA THR A 82 -24.76 -18.79 -12.58
C THR A 82 -23.32 -18.96 -12.05
N GLU A 83 -22.62 -20.02 -12.45
CA GLU A 83 -21.21 -20.22 -12.10
C GLU A 83 -20.31 -19.16 -12.73
N PHE A 84 -20.55 -18.84 -14.00
CA PHE A 84 -19.81 -17.79 -14.70
C PHE A 84 -20.06 -16.41 -14.06
N TYR A 85 -21.33 -16.07 -13.81
CA TYR A 85 -21.73 -14.84 -13.10
C TYR A 85 -21.01 -14.72 -11.75
N THR A 86 -20.98 -15.80 -10.98
CA THR A 86 -20.32 -15.82 -9.67
C THR A 86 -18.83 -15.51 -9.80
N ARG A 87 -18.14 -16.09 -10.78
CA ARG A 87 -16.72 -15.80 -11.04
C ARG A 87 -16.48 -14.35 -11.45
N VAL A 88 -17.32 -13.80 -12.33
CA VAL A 88 -17.25 -12.38 -12.74
C VAL A 88 -17.40 -11.48 -11.51
N MET A 89 -18.39 -11.76 -10.67
CA MET A 89 -18.63 -10.99 -9.44
C MET A 89 -17.50 -11.11 -8.42
N VAL A 90 -16.87 -12.27 -8.29
CA VAL A 90 -15.70 -12.44 -7.41
C VAL A 90 -14.57 -11.50 -7.85
N VAL A 91 -14.22 -11.49 -9.14
CA VAL A 91 -13.13 -10.64 -9.65
C VAL A 91 -13.51 -9.16 -9.56
N ALA A 92 -14.74 -8.79 -9.92
CA ALA A 92 -15.24 -7.42 -9.81
C ALA A 92 -15.21 -6.89 -8.36
N ASN A 93 -15.60 -7.72 -7.40
CA ASN A 93 -15.55 -7.36 -5.99
C ASN A 93 -14.10 -7.23 -5.48
N GLN A 94 -13.18 -8.06 -5.97
CA GLN A 94 -11.76 -7.91 -5.65
C GLN A 94 -11.17 -6.61 -6.21
N LEU A 95 -11.55 -6.20 -7.43
CA LEU A 95 -11.16 -4.91 -8.01
C LEU A 95 -11.66 -3.74 -7.15
N ARG A 96 -12.94 -3.76 -6.78
CA ARG A 96 -13.56 -2.76 -5.89
C ARG A 96 -12.86 -2.65 -4.54
N ARG A 97 -12.59 -3.79 -3.88
CA ARG A 97 -11.87 -3.84 -2.60
C ARG A 97 -10.44 -3.29 -2.70
N ASN A 98 -9.81 -3.38 -3.86
CA ASN A 98 -8.48 -2.80 -4.11
C ASN A 98 -8.54 -1.34 -4.57
N GLY A 99 -9.71 -0.70 -4.54
CA GLY A 99 -9.89 0.73 -4.79
C GLY A 99 -10.20 1.10 -6.25
N GLU A 100 -10.61 0.15 -7.08
CA GLU A 100 -11.03 0.41 -8.45
C GLU A 100 -12.55 0.52 -8.56
N THR A 101 -13.03 1.61 -9.16
CA THR A 101 -14.45 1.76 -9.47
C THR A 101 -14.76 1.00 -10.75
N LEU A 102 -15.57 -0.06 -10.64
CA LEU A 102 -16.11 -0.78 -11.79
C LEU A 102 -17.56 -0.36 -12.02
N GLU A 103 -17.84 0.18 -13.20
CA GLU A 103 -19.18 0.47 -13.68
C GLU A 103 -19.97 -0.82 -13.90
N ASP A 104 -21.24 -0.83 -13.50
CA ASP A 104 -22.10 -2.01 -13.64
C ASP A 104 -22.35 -2.38 -15.12
N MET A 105 -22.29 -1.39 -16.02
CA MET A 105 -22.33 -1.61 -17.47
C MET A 105 -21.23 -2.56 -17.91
N ARG A 106 -19.98 -2.34 -17.48
CA ARG A 106 -18.82 -3.18 -17.83
C ARG A 106 -18.93 -4.60 -17.28
N ILE A 107 -19.65 -4.79 -16.17
CA ILE A 107 -19.96 -6.11 -15.63
C ILE A 107 -21.02 -6.80 -16.49
N SER A 108 -22.07 -6.07 -16.88
CA SER A 108 -23.14 -6.59 -17.73
C SER A 108 -22.66 -7.01 -19.11
N GLU A 109 -21.79 -6.22 -19.76
CA GLU A 109 -21.14 -6.53 -21.04
C GLU A 109 -20.26 -7.78 -20.96
N LYS A 110 -19.82 -8.17 -19.76
CA LYS A 110 -19.00 -9.36 -19.58
C LYS A 110 -19.81 -10.64 -19.44
N ILE A 111 -21.07 -10.52 -19.01
CA ILE A 111 -21.98 -11.63 -18.74
C ILE A 111 -22.86 -11.94 -19.96
N LEU A 112 -23.25 -10.90 -20.71
CA LEU A 112 -24.05 -10.97 -21.94
C LEU A 112 -23.17 -11.24 -23.17
#